data_AF-A0A382V5U4-F1
#
_entry.id   AF-A0A382V5U4-F1
#
_cell.length_a   1.000
_cell.length_b   1.000
_cell.length_c   1.000
_cell.angle_alpha   90.00
_cell.angle_beta   90.00
_cell.angle_gamma   90.00
#
_symmetry.space_group_name_H-M   'P 1'
#
loop_
_entity.id
_entity.type
_entity.pdbx_description
1 polymer ?
#
loop_
_entity_poly.entity_id
_entity_poly.type
_entity_poly.pdbx_seq_one_letter_code
_entity_poly.pdbx_strand_id
1 'polypeptide(L)' 'MAEQGADLSELLTLTADIVASHVSNNGVPVSELPQLIREVYETLAELGKEKAPEAEKPQPAVPIRKSITPDHIICL' A
#
# COMPACT_ATOMS: atom_id res chain seq x y z
N MET A 1 11.03 -15.34 21.12
CA MET A 1 10.16 -15.53 19.95
C MET A 1 8.71 -15.30 20.39
N ALA A 2 8.32 -14.04 20.65
CA ALA A 2 6.96 -13.64 21.05
C ALA A 2 6.70 -12.13 20.86
N GLU A 3 7.37 -11.45 19.92
CA GLU A 3 7.34 -9.98 19.83
C GLU A 3 6.33 -9.41 18.80
N GLN A 4 5.63 -10.25 18.03
CA GLN A 4 4.75 -9.78 16.95
C GLN A 4 3.32 -9.38 17.39
N GLY A 5 2.84 -9.84 18.55
CA GLY A 5 1.51 -9.49 19.04
C GLY A 5 1.42 -8.11 19.73
N ALA A 6 2.54 -7.63 20.28
CA ALA A 6 2.62 -6.34 20.96
C ALA A 6 2.61 -5.17 19.94
N ASP A 7 3.31 -5.34 18.83
CA ASP A 7 3.44 -4.32 17.77
C ASP A 7 2.09 -3.97 17.13
N LEU A 8 1.24 -4.98 16.85
CA LEU A 8 -0.10 -4.74 16.30
C LEU A 8 -1.00 -3.98 17.29
N SER A 9 -0.95 -4.34 18.57
CA SER A 9 -1.77 -3.70 19.61
C SER A 9 -1.36 -2.25 19.84
N GLU A 10 -0.06 -1.97 19.79
CA GLU A 10 0.50 -0.61 19.89
C GLU A 10 0.11 0.23 18.67
N LEU A 11 0.23 -0.33 17.46
CA LEU A 11 -0.12 0.35 16.21
C LEU A 11 -1.62 0.71 16.17
N LEU A 12 -2.49 -0.20 16.62
CA LEU A 12 -3.93 0.08 16.74
C LEU A 12 -4.21 1.17 17.78
N THR A 13 -3.49 1.16 18.90
CA THR A 13 -3.63 2.18 19.96
C THR A 13 -3.23 3.56 19.44
N LEU A 14 -2.10 3.66 18.74
CA LEU A 14 -1.62 4.89 18.11
C LEU A 14 -2.60 5.40 17.05
N THR A 15 -3.09 4.51 16.19
CA THR A 15 -4.10 4.85 15.18
C THR A 15 -5.36 5.44 15.83
N ALA A 16 -5.86 4.79 16.88
CA ALA A 16 -7.07 5.23 17.58
C ALA A 16 -6.87 6.61 18.24
N ASP A 17 -5.72 6.85 18.88
CA ASP A 17 -5.41 8.12 19.55
C ASP A 17 -5.33 9.29 18.55
N ILE A 18 -4.69 9.05 17.39
CA ILE A 18 -4.57 10.04 16.31
C ILE A 18 -5.95 10.39 15.74
N VAL A 19 -6.75 9.36 15.39
CA VAL A 19 -8.09 9.59 14.81
C VAL A 19 -8.99 10.28 15.83
N ALA A 20 -8.98 9.84 17.09
CA ALA A 20 -9.79 10.45 18.16
C ALA A 20 -9.43 11.93 18.35
N SER A 21 -8.14 12.27 18.38
CA SER A 21 -7.68 13.66 18.46
C SER A 21 -8.11 14.47 17.24
N HIS A 22 -8.01 13.89 16.04
CA HIS A 22 -8.40 14.56 14.80
C HIS A 22 -9.89 14.88 14.77
N VAL A 23 -10.76 13.91 15.05
CA VAL A 23 -12.23 14.12 15.02
C VAL A 23 -12.76 14.93 16.20
N SER A 24 -12.03 14.98 17.32
CA SER A 24 -12.40 15.83 18.46
C SER A 24 -12.24 17.32 18.15
N ASN A 25 -11.31 17.67 17.25
CA ASN A 25 -11.00 19.06 16.90
C ASN A 25 -11.40 19.43 15.46
N ASN A 26 -11.80 18.46 14.63
CA ASN A 26 -12.18 18.66 13.23
C ASN A 26 -13.49 17.94 12.93
N GLY A 27 -14.43 18.64 12.29
CA GLY A 27 -15.67 18.04 11.83
C GLY A 27 -15.42 17.10 10.66
N VAL A 28 -15.45 15.80 10.91
CA VAL A 28 -15.34 14.76 9.87
C VAL A 28 -16.72 14.13 9.67
N PRO A 29 -17.23 14.04 8.42
CA PRO A 29 -18.48 13.36 8.18
C PRO A 29 -18.35 11.86 8.45
N VAL A 30 -19.42 11.29 9.00
CA VAL A 30 -19.45 9.88 9.47
C VAL A 30 -19.12 8.89 8.34
N SER A 31 -19.42 9.25 7.10
CA SER A 31 -19.12 8.44 5.92
C SER A 31 -17.63 8.38 5.57
N GLU A 32 -16.83 9.39 5.94
CA GLU A 32 -15.39 9.45 5.65
C GLU A 32 -14.52 8.89 6.78
N LEU A 33 -15.08 8.78 7.99
CA LEU A 33 -14.41 8.20 9.16
C LEU A 33 -13.74 6.82 8.91
N PRO A 34 -14.39 5.85 8.22
CA PRO A 34 -13.77 4.56 7.94
C PRO A 34 -12.56 4.65 7.01
N GLN A 35 -12.59 5.58 6.04
CA GLN A 35 -11.46 5.82 5.14
C GLN A 35 -10.30 6.44 5.91
N LEU A 36 -10.57 7.46 6.73
CA LEU A 36 -9.56 8.13 7.54
C LEU A 36 -8.82 7.15 8.47
N ILE A 37 -9.55 6.28 9.19
CA ILE A 37 -8.96 5.27 10.07
C ILE A 37 -8.01 4.36 9.28
N ARG A 38 -8.44 3.95 8.09
CA ARG A 38 -7.67 3.07 7.22
C ARG A 38 -6.39 3.74 6.71
N GLU A 39 -6.48 4.99 6.24
CA GLU A 39 -5.32 5.73 5.75
C GLU A 39 -4.27 5.95 6.86
N VAL A 40 -4.70 6.31 8.06
CA VAL A 40 -3.78 6.49 9.21
C VAL A 40 -3.10 5.17 9.56
N TYR A 41 -3.87 4.07 9.64
CA TYR A 41 -3.32 2.74 9.89
C TYR A 41 -2.31 2.31 8.82
N GLU A 42 -2.66 2.44 7.53
CA GLU A 42 -1.79 2.05 6.42
C GLU A 42 -0.49 2.87 6.44
N THR A 43 -0.59 4.18 6.67
CA THR A 43 0.58 5.06 6.78
C THR A 43 1.51 4.65 7.93
N LEU A 44 0.97 4.32 9.10
CA LEU A 44 1.76 3.86 10.25
C LEU A 44 2.34 2.46 10.00
N ALA A 45 1.60 1.56 9.37
CA ALA A 45 2.03 0.20 9.07
C ALA A 45 3.08 0.13 7.94
N GLU A 46 3.13 1.14 7.08
CA GLU A 46 4.14 1.30 6.03
C GLU A 46 5.36 2.12 6.50
N LEU A 47 5.26 2.83 7.63
CA LEU A 47 6.37 3.61 8.16
C LEU A 47 7.58 2.73 8.45
N GLY A 48 8.75 3.07 7.89
CA GLY A 48 9.98 2.29 8.05
C GLY A 48 10.05 1.03 7.16
N LYS A 49 9.00 0.71 6.39
CA LYS A 49 9.12 -0.23 5.27
C LYS A 49 9.65 0.53 4.08
N GLU A 50 10.78 0.10 3.56
CA GLU A 50 11.28 0.60 2.29
C GLU A 50 10.25 0.21 1.22
N LYS A 51 9.60 1.21 0.62
CA LYS A 51 8.68 0.99 -0.50
C LYS A 51 9.49 0.32 -1.59
N ALA A 52 9.28 -0.97 -1.77
CA ALA A 52 9.92 -1.71 -2.85
C ALA A 52 9.67 -0.93 -4.14
N PRO A 53 10.72 -0.60 -4.92
CA PRO A 53 10.54 0.14 -6.16
C PRO A 53 9.47 -0.58 -6.97
N GLU A 54 8.47 0.18 -7.40
CA GLU A 54 7.41 -0.33 -8.25
C GLU A 54 8.10 -1.09 -9.39
N ALA A 55 7.95 -2.42 -9.42
CA ALA A 55 8.69 -3.24 -10.35
C ALA A 55 8.40 -2.72 -11.75
N GLU A 56 9.41 -2.08 -12.38
CA GLU A 56 9.30 -1.61 -13.75
C GLU A 56 8.76 -2.78 -14.57
N LYS A 57 7.55 -2.61 -15.14
CA LYS A 57 6.93 -3.64 -15.97
C LYS A 57 8.01 -4.13 -16.93
N PRO A 58 8.28 -5.44 -17.00
CA PRO A 58 9.36 -5.94 -17.83
C PRO A 58 9.16 -5.40 -19.24
N GLN A 59 10.05 -4.50 -19.65
CA GLN A 59 10.02 -3.99 -21.01
C GLN A 59 10.30 -5.21 -21.90
N PRO A 60 9.36 -5.63 -22.76
CA PRO A 60 9.57 -6.82 -23.55
C PRO A 60 10.82 -6.58 -24.40
N ALA A 61 11.82 -7.46 -24.26
CA ALA A 61 13.11 -7.35 -24.95
C ALA A 61 12.95 -7.27 -26.48
N VAL A 62 11.76 -7.61 -26.99
CA VAL A 62 11.38 -7.48 -28.38
C VAL A 62 10.09 -6.64 -28.50
N PRO A 63 10.08 -5.57 -29.34
CA PRO A 63 8.83 -4.91 -29.68
C PRO A 63 7.89 -5.91 -30.35
N ILE A 64 6.59 -5.86 -30.02
CA ILE A 64 5.54 -6.79 -30.49
C ILE A 64 5.58 -6.96 -32.02
N ARG A 65 5.91 -5.88 -32.75
CA ARG A 65 6.11 -5.87 -34.21
C ARG A 65 7.23 -6.78 -34.73
N LYS A 66 8.25 -7.08 -33.92
CA LYS A 66 9.33 -8.04 -34.23
C LYS A 66 9.03 -9.46 -33.76
N SER A 67 8.01 -9.66 -32.93
CA SER A 67 7.61 -11.00 -32.43
C SER A 67 6.69 -11.75 -33.40
N ILE A 68 6.10 -11.04 -34.37
CA ILE A 68 5.22 -11.59 -35.41
C ILE A 68 5.92 -11.44 -36.75
N THR A 69 6.59 -12.51 -37.20
CA THR A 69 7.09 -12.61 -38.57
C THR A 69 6.11 -13.49 -39.38
N PRO A 70 6.01 -13.34 -40.71
CA PRO A 70 5.08 -14.13 -41.52
C PRO A 70 5.36 -15.64 -41.47
N ASP A 71 6.55 -16.04 -41.05
CA ASP A 71 7.01 -17.42 -41.04
C ASP A 71 6.92 -18.06 -39.65
N HIS A 72 7.10 -17.29 -38.56
CA HIS A 72 6.96 -17.79 -37.20
C HIS A 72 6.68 -16.69 -36.17
N ILE A 73 6.07 -17.10 -35.05
CA ILE A 73 5.83 -16.26 -33.87
C ILE A 73 6.88 -16.64 -32.83
N ILE A 74 7.61 -15.65 -32.31
CA ILE A 74 8.60 -15.85 -31.25
C ILE A 74 7.90 -15.66 -29.90
N CYS A 75 7.77 -16.74 -29.12
CA CYS A 75 7.26 -16.71 -27.74
C CYS A 75 8.43 -17.03 -26.81
N LEU A 76 8.71 -16.12 -25.88
CA LEU A 76 9.68 -16.29 -24.79
C LEU A 76 9.07 -17.11 -23.65
#